data_AF-A0A382CGJ4-F1
#
_entry.id   AF-A0A382CGJ4-F1
#
_cell.length_a   1.000
_cell.length_b   1.000
_cell.length_c   1.000
_cell.angle_alpha   90.00
_cell.angle_beta   90.00
_cell.angle_gamma   90.00
#
_symmetry.space_group_name_H-M   'P 1'
#
loop_
_entity.id
_entity.type
_entity.pdbx_description
1 polymer ?
#
loop_
_entity_poly.entity_id
_entity_poly.type
_entity_poly.pdbx_seq_one_letter_code
_entity_poly.pdbx_strand_id
1 'polypeptide(L)'
;MDALGGIVENNTALLQDISKSYPNVESYPSLEDALKNDDFSGFTVATPAETHYKLSKEIIEANKHVLVEKPFTLNVENAEKLVKLAGERNVNLMVGHVLLFHPAIKKIKKFLFEGKIGELQYIYSNR
;
A
#
# COMPACT_ATOMS: atom_id res chain seq x y z
N MET A 1 -6.50 -18.14 -5.68
CA MET A 1 -7.14 -16.88 -5.26
C MET A 1 -6.70 -16.62 -3.83
N ASP A 2 -5.40 -16.81 -3.54
CA ASP A 2 -4.95 -17.36 -2.25
C ASP A 2 -3.97 -16.44 -1.52
N ALA A 3 -3.96 -15.16 -1.89
CA ALA A 3 -3.08 -14.16 -1.28
C ALA A 3 -3.79 -13.30 -0.23
N LEU A 4 -5.12 -13.26 -0.22
CA LEU A 4 -5.90 -12.49 0.76
C LEU A 4 -6.10 -13.32 2.02
N GLY A 5 -5.26 -13.09 3.04
CA GLY A 5 -5.31 -13.82 4.31
C GLY A 5 -6.35 -13.31 5.30
N GLY A 6 -6.73 -12.03 5.23
CA GLY A 6 -7.67 -11.42 6.17
C GLY A 6 -8.23 -10.08 5.67
N ILE A 7 -9.37 -9.67 6.23
CA ILE A 7 -10.01 -8.38 5.95
C ILE A 7 -10.16 -7.60 7.24
N VAL A 8 -9.71 -6.35 7.27
CA VAL A 8 -9.83 -5.47 8.44
C VAL A 8 -10.78 -4.32 8.09
N GLU A 9 -11.85 -4.16 8.85
CA GLU A 9 -12.82 -3.07 8.69
C GLU A 9 -13.48 -2.74 10.04
N ASN A 10 -13.44 -1.47 10.44
CA ASN A 10 -13.92 -1.05 11.76
C ASN A 10 -15.43 -0.78 11.79
N ASN A 11 -16.05 -0.56 10.62
CA ASN A 11 -17.48 -0.46 10.48
C ASN A 11 -18.08 -1.87 10.43
N THR A 12 -18.71 -2.31 11.53
CA THR A 12 -19.28 -3.66 11.64
C THR A 12 -20.26 -4.01 10.53
N ALA A 13 -21.07 -3.06 10.05
CA ALA A 13 -22.03 -3.32 8.98
C ALA A 13 -21.30 -3.59 7.65
N LEU A 14 -20.30 -2.77 7.32
CA LEU A 14 -19.49 -2.96 6.12
C LEU A 14 -18.64 -4.23 6.20
N LEU A 15 -18.06 -4.53 7.36
CA LEU A 15 -17.31 -5.76 7.61
C LEU A 15 -18.19 -7.00 7.35
N GLN A 16 -19.43 -7.00 7.84
CA GLN A 16 -20.39 -8.07 7.59
C GLN A 16 -20.72 -8.22 6.10
N ASP A 17 -20.92 -7.13 5.38
CA ASP A 17 -21.23 -7.16 3.96
C ASP A 17 -20.06 -7.63 3.10
N ILE A 18 -18.84 -7.17 3.40
CA ILE A 18 -17.62 -7.63 2.73
C ILE A 18 -17.37 -9.12 3.01
N SER A 19 -17.57 -9.57 4.26
CA SER A 19 -17.37 -10.97 4.64
C SER A 19 -18.26 -11.94 3.83
N LYS A 20 -19.45 -11.51 3.41
CA LYS A 20 -20.33 -12.31 2.52
C LYS A 20 -19.72 -12.53 1.14
N SER A 21 -18.93 -11.58 0.64
CA SER A 21 -18.26 -11.66 -0.66
C SER A 21 -16.99 -12.52 -0.61
N TYR A 22 -16.42 -12.71 0.59
CA TYR A 22 -15.20 -13.48 0.84
C TYR A 22 -15.40 -14.48 1.99
N PRO A 23 -16.29 -15.49 1.83
CA PRO A 23 -16.73 -16.35 2.94
C PRO A 23 -15.63 -17.23 3.55
N ASN A 24 -14.50 -17.39 2.85
CA ASN A 24 -13.36 -18.20 3.31
C ASN A 24 -12.20 -17.34 3.85
N VAL A 25 -12.40 -16.03 4.00
CA VAL A 25 -11.37 -15.09 4.50
C VAL A 25 -11.81 -14.60 5.87
N GLU A 26 -10.92 -14.72 6.85
CA GLU A 26 -11.19 -14.24 8.20
C GLU A 26 -11.30 -12.71 8.22
N SER A 27 -12.22 -12.19 9.02
CA SER A 27 -12.50 -10.77 9.09
C SER A 27 -12.29 -10.25 10.52
N TYR A 28 -11.64 -9.09 10.63
CA TYR A 28 -11.17 -8.51 11.88
C TYR A 28 -11.79 -7.10 12.04
N PRO A 29 -12.34 -6.77 13.21
CA PRO A 29 -12.94 -5.46 13.46
C PRO A 29 -11.89 -4.37 13.71
N SER A 30 -10.62 -4.74 13.90
CA SER A 30 -9.53 -3.82 14.18
C SER A 30 -8.21 -4.36 13.62
N LEU A 31 -7.28 -3.43 13.35
CA LEU A 31 -5.91 -3.79 12.96
C LEU A 31 -5.20 -4.54 14.09
N GLU A 32 -5.43 -4.15 15.34
CA GLU A 32 -4.85 -4.81 16.52
C GLU A 32 -5.22 -6.30 16.57
N ASP A 33 -6.48 -6.65 16.28
CA ASP A 33 -6.92 -8.04 16.24
C ASP A 33 -6.27 -8.82 15.09
N ALA A 34 -6.15 -8.20 13.91
CA ALA A 34 -5.50 -8.82 12.76
C ALA A 34 -3.99 -9.05 12.99
N LEU A 35 -3.32 -8.13 13.70
CA LEU A 35 -1.89 -8.24 14.02
C LEU A 35 -1.57 -9.33 15.04
N LYS A 36 -2.56 -9.88 15.75
CA LYS A 36 -2.37 -11.07 16.60
C LYS A 36 -2.13 -12.34 15.77
N ASN A 37 -2.47 -12.31 14.48
CA ASN A 37 -2.17 -13.38 13.55
C ASN A 37 -0.78 -13.16 12.93
N ASP A 38 0.19 -13.93 13.39
CA ASP A 38 1.57 -13.83 12.92
C ASP A 38 1.80 -14.36 11.50
N ASP A 39 0.84 -15.08 10.91
CA ASP A 39 0.97 -15.70 9.59
C ASP A 39 0.90 -14.68 8.44
N PHE A 40 0.41 -13.46 8.70
CA PHE A 40 0.35 -12.42 7.67
C PHE A 40 1.75 -11.85 7.37
N SER A 41 2.17 -11.91 6.11
CA SER A 41 3.43 -11.31 5.65
C SER A 41 3.35 -9.79 5.49
N GLY A 42 2.15 -9.24 5.29
CA GLY A 42 1.95 -7.81 5.07
C GLY A 42 0.50 -7.41 4.85
N PHE A 43 0.28 -6.10 4.75
CA PHE A 43 -1.04 -5.47 4.72
C PHE A 43 -1.16 -4.47 3.58
N THR A 44 -2.38 -4.31 3.06
CA THR A 44 -2.73 -3.21 2.15
C THR A 44 -3.65 -2.25 2.89
N VAL A 45 -3.25 -0.98 2.99
CA VAL A 45 -4.02 0.09 3.64
C VAL A 45 -4.72 0.90 2.56
N ALA A 46 -6.04 0.73 2.45
CA ALA A 46 -6.91 1.42 1.50
C ALA A 46 -8.05 2.17 2.24
N THR A 47 -7.67 2.95 3.25
CA THR A 47 -8.57 3.66 4.17
C THR A 47 -8.59 5.16 3.84
N PRO A 48 -9.34 6.01 4.57
CA PRO A 48 -9.19 7.46 4.44
C PRO A 48 -7.76 7.93 4.73
N ALA A 49 -7.27 8.88 3.94
CA ALA A 49 -5.86 9.30 3.90
C ALA A 49 -5.28 9.74 5.26
N GLU A 50 -6.10 10.33 6.12
CA GLU A 50 -5.75 10.75 7.47
C GLU A 50 -5.32 9.59 8.37
N THR A 51 -5.77 8.37 8.07
CA THR A 51 -5.45 7.17 8.85
C THR A 51 -4.18 6.47 8.38
N HIS A 52 -3.73 6.72 7.15
CA HIS A 52 -2.61 6.00 6.51
C HIS A 52 -1.34 6.01 7.36
N TYR A 53 -0.97 7.16 7.93
CA TYR A 53 0.26 7.26 8.73
C TYR A 53 0.22 6.35 9.95
N LYS A 54 -0.87 6.42 10.73
CA LYS A 54 -1.02 5.67 11.98
C LYS A 54 -1.05 4.17 11.70
N LEU A 55 -1.89 3.72 10.78
CA LEU A 55 -2.03 2.31 10.44
C LEU A 55 -0.72 1.73 9.89
N SER A 56 -0.07 2.44 8.96
CA SER A 56 1.19 1.98 8.38
C SER A 56 2.30 1.89 9.41
N LYS A 57 2.36 2.84 10.35
CA LYS A 57 3.32 2.81 11.46
C LYS A 57 3.13 1.57 12.32
N GLU A 58 1.89 1.27 12.73
CA GLU A 58 1.56 0.09 13.54
C GLU A 58 1.93 -1.22 12.83
N ILE A 59 1.62 -1.33 11.53
CA ILE A 59 1.96 -2.49 10.69
C ILE A 59 3.49 -2.68 10.60
N ILE A 60 4.23 -1.59 10.37
CA ILE A 60 5.69 -1.63 10.27
C ILE A 60 6.31 -1.96 11.65
N GLU A 61 5.78 -1.41 12.74
CA GLU A 61 6.24 -1.70 14.11
C GLU A 61 6.06 -3.18 14.47
N ALA A 62 5.05 -3.84 13.90
CA ALA A 62 4.84 -5.29 13.97
C ALA A 62 5.72 -6.11 13.01
N ASN A 63 6.70 -5.49 12.33
CA ASN A 63 7.59 -6.09 11.33
C ASN A 63 6.85 -6.71 10.13
N LYS A 64 5.74 -6.11 9.71
CA LYS A 64 4.95 -6.56 8.55
C LYS A 64 5.18 -5.63 7.36
N HIS A 65 5.15 -6.18 6.14
CA HIS A 65 5.21 -5.36 4.93
C HIS A 65 3.92 -4.55 4.76
N VAL A 66 4.01 -3.39 4.11
CA VAL A 66 2.83 -2.54 3.91
C VAL A 66 2.79 -1.90 2.52
N LEU A 67 1.63 -1.99 1.88
CA LEU A 67 1.26 -1.19 0.71
C LEU A 67 0.20 -0.19 1.14
N VAL A 68 0.41 1.10 0.83
CA VAL A 68 -0.49 2.18 1.25
C VAL A 68 -1.07 2.86 0.03
N GLU A 69 -2.39 3.00 -0.03
CA GLU A 69 -3.04 3.74 -1.11
C GLU A 69 -2.65 5.23 -1.12
N LYS A 70 -2.85 5.88 -2.27
CA LYS A 70 -2.56 7.31 -2.40
C LYS A 70 -3.71 8.17 -1.83
N PRO A 71 -3.42 9.34 -1.23
CA PRO A 71 -2.08 9.88 -0.95
C PRO A 71 -1.40 9.11 0.19
N PHE A 72 -0.08 8.94 0.10
CA PHE A 72 0.69 8.12 1.06
C PHE A 72 0.49 8.58 2.52
N THR A 73 0.60 9.89 2.75
CA THR A 73 0.33 10.57 4.02
C THR A 73 -0.18 11.98 3.72
N LEU A 74 -0.66 12.71 4.75
CA LEU A 74 -1.10 14.10 4.59
C LEU A 74 0.04 15.14 4.60
N ASN A 75 1.25 14.75 5.00
CA ASN A 75 2.43 15.63 5.02
C ASN A 75 3.73 14.82 4.82
N VAL A 76 4.77 15.53 4.39
CA VAL A 76 6.07 14.94 4.01
C VAL A 76 6.80 14.39 5.23
N GLU A 77 6.73 15.07 6.38
CA GLU A 77 7.42 14.67 7.61
C GLU A 77 6.95 13.28 8.09
N ASN A 78 5.65 12.99 7.97
CA ASN A 78 5.09 11.67 8.27
C ASN A 78 5.53 10.62 7.25
N ALA A 79 5.64 10.96 5.97
CA ALA A 79 6.13 10.04 4.95
C ALA A 79 7.60 9.65 5.22
N GLU A 80 8.46 10.63 5.52
CA GLU A 80 9.87 10.40 5.83
C GLU A 80 10.06 9.52 7.05
N LYS A 81 9.25 9.72 8.11
CA LYS A 81 9.26 8.86 9.30
C LYS A 81 8.94 7.42 8.97
N LEU A 82 7.92 7.17 8.13
CA LEU A 82 7.56 5.81 7.72
C LEU A 82 8.65 5.16 6.86
N VAL A 83 9.25 5.90 5.93
CA VAL A 83 10.35 5.38 5.09
C VAL A 83 11.55 4.98 5.95
N LYS A 84 11.94 5.85 6.89
CA LYS A 84 13.01 5.55 7.84
C LYS A 84 12.69 4.31 8.68
N LEU A 85 11.50 4.27 9.27
CA LEU A 85 11.06 3.17 10.11
C LEU A 85 11.00 1.84 9.34
N ALA A 86 10.49 1.85 8.11
CA ALA A 86 10.46 0.65 7.26
C ALA A 86 11.87 0.13 6.96
N GLY A 87 12.82 1.03 6.72
CA GLY A 87 14.24 0.68 6.56
C GLY A 87 14.86 0.09 7.84
N GLU A 88 14.58 0.68 9.01
CA GLU A 88 15.05 0.19 10.32
C GLU A 88 14.49 -1.20 10.66
N ARG A 89 13.22 -1.46 10.28
CA ARG A 89 12.56 -2.76 10.48
C ARG A 89 12.80 -3.76 9.36
N ASN A 90 13.52 -3.37 8.31
CA ASN A 90 13.78 -4.18 7.12
C ASN A 90 12.50 -4.75 6.48
N VAL A 91 11.44 -3.93 6.41
CA VAL A 91 10.18 -4.29 5.76
C VAL A 91 9.96 -3.49 4.47
N ASN A 92 9.29 -4.11 3.51
CA ASN A 92 8.86 -3.43 2.30
C ASN A 92 7.72 -2.45 2.63
N LEU A 93 7.91 -1.20 2.21
CA LEU A 93 6.90 -0.14 2.22
C LEU A 93 6.67 0.30 0.77
N MET A 94 5.44 0.18 0.29
CA MET A 94 5.02 0.58 -1.05
C MET A 94 3.87 1.58 -0.99
N VAL A 95 3.77 2.42 -2.02
CA VAL A 95 2.63 3.33 -2.22
C VAL A 95 1.88 2.91 -3.49
N GLY A 96 0.56 3.03 -3.50
CA GLY A 96 -0.37 2.72 -4.60
C GLY A 96 -0.20 3.54 -5.90
N HIS A 97 1.04 3.84 -6.31
CA HIS A 97 1.37 4.50 -7.57
C HIS A 97 1.30 3.51 -8.75
N VAL A 98 0.11 3.00 -9.04
CA VAL A 98 -0.13 1.94 -10.05
C VAL A 98 0.41 2.29 -11.45
N LEU A 99 0.41 3.58 -11.83
CA LEU A 99 0.92 4.04 -13.13
C LEU A 99 2.41 3.74 -13.35
N LEU A 100 3.21 3.64 -12.30
CA LEU A 100 4.63 3.25 -12.41
C LEU A 100 4.79 1.83 -12.98
N PHE A 101 3.75 1.00 -12.84
CA PHE A 101 3.72 -0.38 -13.30
C PHE A 101 2.96 -0.57 -14.62
N HIS A 102 2.30 0.48 -15.13
CA HIS A 102 1.53 0.40 -16.37
C HIS A 102 2.46 0.07 -17.56
N PRO A 103 2.13 -0.92 -18.42
CA PRO A 103 3.00 -1.37 -19.50
C PRO A 103 3.47 -0.24 -20.42
N ALA A 104 2.60 0.73 -20.73
CA ALA A 104 2.95 1.89 -21.56
C ALA A 104 4.01 2.77 -20.89
N ILE A 105 3.88 3.06 -19.59
CA ILE A 105 4.85 3.88 -18.84
C ILE A 105 6.20 3.15 -18.75
N LYS A 106 6.19 1.85 -18.47
CA LYS A 106 7.41 1.02 -18.47
C LYS A 106 8.08 1.01 -19.85
N LYS A 107 7.29 0.95 -20.93
CA LYS A 107 7.79 0.95 -22.32
C LYS A 107 8.40 2.30 -22.71
N ILE A 108 7.75 3.41 -22.36
CA ILE A 108 8.28 4.77 -22.56
C ILE A 108 9.61 4.92 -21.81
N LYS A 109 9.65 4.54 -20.52
CA LYS A 109 10.88 4.57 -19.70
C LYS A 109 12.00 3.72 -20.32
N LYS A 110 11.67 2.54 -20.86
CA LYS A 110 12.64 1.68 -21.58
C LYS A 110 13.20 2.38 -22.82
N PHE A 111 12.35 2.98 -23.66
CA PHE A 111 12.79 3.66 -24.88
C PHE A 111 13.64 4.89 -24.61
N LEU A 112 13.34 5.63 -23.53
CA LEU A 112 14.17 6.72 -23.05
C LEU A 112 15.59 6.25 -22.72
N PHE A 113 15.72 5.18 -21.91
CA PHE A 113 17.05 4.67 -21.53
C PHE A 113 17.81 3.99 -22.67
N GLU A 114 17.11 3.42 -23.65
CA GLU A 114 17.72 2.86 -24.86
C GLU A 114 18.10 3.94 -25.89
N GLY A 115 17.84 5.23 -25.62
CA GLY A 115 18.13 6.33 -26.55
C GLY A 115 17.29 6.32 -27.82
N LYS A 116 16.21 5.54 -27.88
CA LYS A 116 15.40 5.32 -29.09
C LYS A 116 14.59 6.53 -29.54
N ILE A 117 14.40 7.50 -28.66
CA ILE A 117 13.63 8.72 -28.92
C ILE A 117 14.49 9.98 -28.86
N GLY A 118 15.82 9.83 -28.86
CA GLY A 118 16.76 10.94 -28.71
C GLY A 118 16.83 11.47 -27.28
N GLU A 119 17.27 12.72 -27.12
CA GLU A 119 17.36 13.37 -25.82
C GLU A 119 15.99 13.85 -25.33
N LEU A 120 15.67 13.55 -24.07
CA LEU A 120 14.44 14.02 -23.44
C LEU A 120 14.45 15.55 -23.29
N GLN A 121 13.61 16.23 -24.05
CA GLN A 121 13.49 17.70 -23.98
C GLN A 121 12.42 18.17 -23.00
N TYR A 122 11.27 17.49 -22.95
CA TYR A 122 10.11 17.95 -22.18
C TYR A 122 9.15 16.79 -21.84
N ILE A 123 8.51 16.87 -20.66
CA ILE A 123 7.43 15.96 -20.24
C ILE A 123 6.21 16.81 -19.88
N TYR A 124 5.06 16.44 -20.42
CA TYR A 124 3.77 17.04 -20.11
C TYR A 124 2.76 15.96 -19.74
N SER A 125 1.93 16.26 -18.74
CA SER A 125 0.85 15.39 -18.30
C SER A 125 -0.33 16.26 -17.88
N ASN A 126 -1.50 15.95 -18.42
CA ASN A 126 -2.76 16.43 -17.85
C ASN A 126 -3.23 15.43 -16.80
N ARG A 127 -3.72 15.96 -15.67
CA ARG A 127 -4.39 15.17 -14.64
C ARG A 127 -5.89 15.32 -14.79
#